data_AF-A0A7C3WY97-F1
#
_entry.id   AF-A0A7C3WY97-F1
#
_cell.length_a   1.000
_cell.length_b   1.000
_cell.length_c   1.000
_cell.angle_alpha   90.00
_cell.angle_beta   90.00
_cell.angle_gamma   90.00
#
_symmetry.space_group_name_H-M   'P 1'
#
loop_
_entity.id
_entity.type
_entity.pdbx_description
1 polymer ?
#
loop_
_entity_poly.entity_id
_entity_poly.type
_entity_poly.pdbx_seq_one_letter_code
_entity_poly.pdbx_strand_id
1 'polypeptide(L)'
;MATILVKNLPEEVLKELKKLKIELGCKTWAELLTKLIEAERIIVLTKEKSDEMKKGVQGFLKLRSIVSNRWKGTPSVLEEVRRSRGYEA
;
A
#
# COMPACT_ATOMS: atom_id res chain seq x y z
N MET A 1 -3.78 40.07 -5.79
CA MET A 1 -2.37 39.84 -6.18
C MET A 1 -2.29 38.53 -6.94
N ALA A 2 -1.87 38.57 -8.21
CA ALA A 2 -1.99 37.47 -9.15
C ALA A 2 -1.01 36.33 -8.81
N THR A 3 -1.54 35.16 -8.42
CA THR A 3 -0.77 33.93 -8.29
C THR A 3 -0.29 33.47 -9.66
N ILE A 4 1.01 33.64 -9.91
CA ILE A 4 1.71 33.18 -11.13
C ILE A 4 1.50 31.66 -11.36
N LEU A 5 1.20 30.90 -10.31
CA LEU A 5 0.96 29.46 -10.34
C LEU A 5 -0.30 29.01 -11.12
N VAL A 6 -1.26 29.90 -11.39
CA VAL A 6 -2.59 29.50 -11.90
C VAL A 6 -2.96 30.26 -13.18
N LYS A 7 -1.97 30.76 -13.93
CA LYS A 7 -2.20 31.66 -15.07
C LYS A 7 -2.62 30.98 -16.39
N ASN A 8 -2.51 29.66 -16.51
CA ASN A 8 -2.82 28.91 -17.74
C ASN A 8 -3.73 27.70 -17.48
N LEU A 9 -4.81 27.88 -16.72
CA LEU A 9 -5.79 26.81 -16.48
C LEU A 9 -7.14 27.15 -17.11
N PRO A 10 -7.85 26.18 -17.70
CA PRO A 10 -9.20 26.38 -18.20
C PRO A 10 -10.11 26.93 -17.10
N GLU A 11 -11.03 27.81 -17.49
CA GLU A 11 -11.88 28.54 -16.54
C GLU A 11 -12.81 27.62 -15.74
N GLU A 12 -13.15 26.46 -16.30
CA GLU A 12 -13.87 25.39 -15.60
C GLU A 12 -13.04 24.75 -14.48
N VAL A 13 -11.78 24.41 -14.78
CA VAL A 13 -10.84 23.84 -13.80
C VAL A 13 -10.58 24.84 -12.67
N LEU A 14 -10.51 26.14 -12.99
CA LEU A 14 -10.40 27.20 -11.99
C LEU A 14 -11.62 27.28 -11.06
N LYS A 15 -12.83 27.06 -11.56
CA LYS A 15 -14.05 27.03 -10.74
C LYS A 15 -14.05 25.84 -9.78
N GLU A 16 -13.67 24.67 -10.27
CA GLU A 16 -13.56 23.46 -9.45
C GLU A 16 -12.47 23.59 -8.38
N LEU A 17 -11.30 24.10 -8.76
CA LEU A 17 -10.20 24.37 -7.82
C LEU A 17 -10.59 25.40 -6.74
N LYS A 18 -11.39 26.41 -7.08
CA LYS A 18 -11.92 27.37 -6.09
C LYS A 18 -12.91 26.71 -5.13
N LYS A 19 -13.79 25.81 -5.60
CA LYS A 19 -14.71 25.05 -4.74
C LYS A 19 -13.92 24.14 -3.79
N LEU A 20 -12.97 23.37 -4.33
CA LEU A 20 -12.09 22.50 -3.56
C LEU A 20 -11.27 23.28 -2.51
N LYS A 21 -10.80 24.49 -2.85
CA LYS A 21 -10.11 25.35 -1.90
C LYS A 21 -10.96 25.66 -0.66
N ILE A 22 -12.26 25.92 -0.86
CA ILE A 22 -13.21 26.22 0.21
C ILE A 22 -13.52 24.94 1.00
N GLU A 23 -13.84 23.84 0.32
CA GLU A 23 -14.17 22.55 0.95
C GLU A 23 -13.01 22.00 1.81
N LEU A 24 -11.77 22.18 1.36
CA LEU A 24 -10.57 21.71 2.07
C LEU A 24 -10.02 22.74 3.07
N GLY A 25 -10.66 23.90 3.21
CA GLY A 25 -10.26 24.97 4.13
C GLY A 25 -8.86 25.55 3.86
N CYS A 26 -8.39 25.51 2.61
CA CYS A 26 -7.05 25.96 2.24
C CYS A 26 -7.01 27.50 2.16
N LYS A 27 -6.05 28.13 2.85
CA LYS A 27 -5.87 29.60 2.82
C LYS A 27 -5.15 30.01 1.54
N THR A 28 -4.16 29.23 1.13
CA THR A 28 -3.31 29.49 -0.04
C THR A 28 -3.52 28.47 -1.16
N TRP A 29 -3.20 28.86 -2.40
CA TRP A 29 -3.19 27.93 -3.54
C TRP A 29 -2.07 26.88 -3.44
N ALA A 30 -0.96 27.24 -2.78
CA ALA A 30 0.13 26.32 -2.50
C ALA A 30 -0.34 25.17 -1.58
N GLU A 31 -1.09 25.48 -0.50
CA GLU A 31 -1.67 24.44 0.38
C GLU A 31 -2.59 23.48 -0.36
N LEU A 32 -3.40 23.98 -1.29
CA LEU A 32 -4.29 23.13 -2.10
C LEU A 32 -3.46 22.18 -2.98
N LEU A 33 -2.42 22.70 -3.65
CA LEU A 33 -1.53 21.89 -4.50
C LEU A 33 -0.78 20.84 -3.67
N THR A 34 -0.28 21.18 -2.49
CA THR A 34 0.39 20.21 -1.60
C THR A 34 -0.57 19.09 -1.19
N LYS A 35 -1.80 19.41 -0.78
CA LYS A 35 -2.80 18.39 -0.43
C LYS A 35 -3.19 17.52 -1.63
N LEU A 36 -3.28 18.09 -2.83
CA LEU A 36 -3.57 17.33 -4.05
C LEU A 36 -2.43 16.38 -4.41
N ILE A 37 -1.17 16.82 -4.28
CA ILE A 37 0.02 15.98 -4.51
C ILE A 37 0.11 14.87 -3.44
N GLU A 38 -0.22 15.17 -2.18
CA GLU A 38 -0.28 14.16 -1.12
C GLU A 38 -1.39 13.14 -1.38
N ALA A 39 -2.57 13.59 -1.80
CA ALA A 39 -3.67 12.70 -2.17
C ALA A 39 -3.31 11.83 -3.38
N GLU A 40 -2.66 12.41 -4.40
CA GLU A 40 -2.13 11.66 -5.54
C GLU A 40 -1.12 10.60 -5.06
N ARG A 41 -0.17 10.95 -4.18
CA ARG A 41 0.79 9.98 -3.62
C ARG A 41 0.12 8.82 -2.85
N ILE A 42 -0.97 9.08 -2.14
CA ILE A 42 -1.74 8.05 -1.42
C ILE A 42 -2.51 7.16 -2.40
N ILE A 43 -3.05 7.72 -3.48
CA ILE A 43 -3.72 6.99 -4.55
C ILE A 43 -2.70 6.18 -5.39
N VAL A 44 -1.46 6.66 -5.47
CA VAL A 44 -0.31 6.01 -6.11
C VAL A 44 0.36 5.03 -5.13
N LEU A 45 -0.42 4.25 -4.36
CA LEU A 45 -0.05 2.85 -4.13
C LEU A 45 -0.11 2.18 -5.50
N THR A 46 0.96 2.36 -6.28
CA THR A 46 1.10 1.90 -7.67
C THR A 46 0.55 0.50 -7.79
N LYS A 47 -0.25 0.25 -8.84
CA LYS A 47 -0.78 -1.07 -9.17
C LYS A 47 0.29 -2.17 -9.06
N GLU A 48 1.52 -1.83 -9.43
CA GLU A 48 2.73 -2.65 -9.25
C GLU A 48 2.99 -3.09 -7.81
N LYS A 49 2.99 -2.17 -6.84
CA LYS A 49 3.12 -2.47 -5.40
C LYS A 49 1.96 -3.34 -4.89
N SER A 50 0.75 -3.10 -5.37
CA SER A 50 -0.42 -3.92 -5.03
C SER A 50 -0.30 -5.34 -5.59
N ASP A 51 0.15 -5.48 -6.82
CA ASP A 51 0.32 -6.77 -7.49
C ASP A 51 1.51 -7.56 -6.91
N GLU A 52 2.59 -6.88 -6.50
CA GLU A 52 3.71 -7.48 -5.77
C GLU A 52 3.24 -8.03 -4.41
N MET A 53 2.45 -7.25 -3.65
CA MET A 53 1.87 -7.70 -2.39
C MET A 53 0.94 -8.92 -2.58
N LYS A 54 0.08 -8.91 -3.62
CA LYS A 54 -0.79 -10.05 -3.93
C LYS A 54 0.01 -11.31 -4.27
N LYS A 55 1.09 -11.19 -5.05
CA LYS A 55 2.01 -12.30 -5.36
C LYS A 55 2.68 -12.84 -4.10
N GLY A 56 3.15 -11.96 -3.22
CA GLY A 56 3.73 -12.35 -1.93
C GLY A 56 2.77 -13.14 -1.05
N VAL A 57 1.52 -12.65 -0.90
CA VAL A 57 0.47 -13.33 -0.13
C VAL A 57 0.12 -14.70 -0.73
N GLN A 58 -0.04 -14.80 -2.06
CA GLN A 58 -0.28 -16.08 -2.71
C GLN A 58 0.89 -17.07 -2.51
N GLY A 59 2.13 -16.58 -2.57
CA GLY A 59 3.32 -17.39 -2.30
C GLY A 59 3.32 -17.95 -0.87
N PHE A 60 3.00 -17.10 0.11
CA PHE A 60 2.90 -17.51 1.51
C PHE A 60 1.80 -18.57 1.74
N LEU A 61 0.63 -18.40 1.12
CA LEU A 61 -0.46 -19.39 1.22
C LEU A 61 -0.08 -20.73 0.57
N LYS A 62 0.68 -20.72 -0.53
CA LYS A 62 1.23 -21.94 -1.14
C LYS A 62 2.27 -22.61 -0.24
N LEU A 63 3.11 -21.83 0.45
CA LEU A 63 4.06 -22.39 1.41
C LEU A 63 3.34 -23.14 2.53
N ARG A 64 2.20 -22.63 3.01
CA ARG A 64 1.37 -23.36 3.99
C ARG A 64 1.00 -24.77 3.50
N SER A 65 0.52 -24.92 2.26
CA SER A 65 0.14 -26.24 1.75
C SER A 65 1.34 -27.15 1.53
N ILE A 66 2.47 -26.62 1.05
CA ILE A 66 3.73 -27.36 0.89
C ILE A 66 4.24 -27.85 2.25
N VAL A 67 4.28 -26.98 3.26
CA VAL A 67 4.66 -27.32 4.63
C VAL A 67 3.70 -28.39 5.15
N SER A 68 2.39 -28.16 5.12
CA SER A 68 1.41 -29.15 5.59
C SER A 68 1.54 -30.50 4.88
N ASN A 69 1.86 -30.55 3.58
CA ASN A 69 2.06 -31.81 2.87
C ASN A 69 3.40 -32.48 3.20
N ARG A 70 4.48 -31.70 3.33
CA ARG A 70 5.81 -32.23 3.66
C ARG A 70 5.86 -32.80 5.08
N TRP A 71 5.08 -32.23 5.99
CA TRP A 71 4.95 -32.67 7.38
C TRP A 71 3.85 -33.71 7.60
N LYS A 72 3.18 -34.21 6.55
CA LYS A 72 2.33 -35.42 6.63
C LYS A 72 3.24 -36.65 6.63
N GLY A 73 3.74 -37.04 7.80
CA GLY A 73 4.52 -38.25 7.97
C GLY A 73 5.38 -38.22 9.23
N THR A 74 6.15 -39.29 9.42
CA THR A 74 7.18 -39.37 10.47
C THR A 74 8.50 -38.82 9.90
N PRO A 75 9.20 -37.90 10.58
CA PRO A 75 8.93 -37.39 11.92
C PRO A 75 7.82 -36.36 11.92
N SER A 76 6.92 -36.46 12.91
CA SER A 76 5.94 -35.40 13.14
C SER A 76 6.65 -34.11 13.57
N VAL A 77 5.97 -32.97 13.45
CA VAL A 77 6.50 -31.67 13.91
C VAL A 77 7.00 -31.75 15.37
N LEU A 78 6.32 -32.52 16.23
CA LEU A 78 6.72 -32.71 17.62
C LEU A 78 7.99 -33.55 17.76
N GLU A 79 8.15 -34.59 16.93
CA GLU A 79 9.35 -35.44 16.92
C GLU A 79 10.57 -34.65 16.44
N GLU A 80 10.42 -33.81 15.42
CA GLU A 80 11.52 -32.97 14.94
C GLU A 80 11.90 -31.86 15.94
N VAL A 81 10.91 -31.30 16.65
CA VAL A 81 11.14 -30.33 17.73
C VAL A 81 11.85 -30.99 18.92
N ARG A 82 11.49 -32.23 19.27
CA ARG A 82 12.17 -33.01 20.32
C ARG A 82 13.63 -33.31 19.93
N ARG A 83 13.86 -33.79 18.70
CA ARG A 83 15.21 -34.02 18.15
C ARG A 83 16.06 -32.74 18.15
N SER A 84 15.53 -31.63 17.64
CA SER A 84 16.27 -30.35 17.54
C SER A 84 16.68 -29.80 18.91
N ARG A 85 15.94 -30.16 19.97
CA ARG A 85 16.22 -29.75 21.35
C ARG A 85 17.10 -30.75 22.11
N GLY A 86 17.57 -31.81 21.46
CA GLY A 86 18.37 -32.86 22.10
C GLY A 86 17.58 -33.72 23.09
N TYR A 87 16.25 -33.68 23.04
CA TYR A 87 15.39 -34.65 23.75
C TYR A 87 15.23 -35.87 22.86
N GLU A 88 16.29 -36.66 22.71
CA GLU A 88 16.17 -38.02 22.19
C GLU A 88 15.90 -38.97 23.37
N ALA A 89 14.94 -39.86 23.20
CA ALA A 89 14.87 -41.12 23.94
C ALA A 89 15.60 -42.18 23.12
#